data_AF-A0A0F9R1F0-F1
#
_entry.id   AF-A0A0F9R1F0-F1
#
_cell.length_a   1.000
_cell.length_b   1.000
_cell.length_c   1.000
_cell.angle_alpha   90.00
_cell.angle_beta   90.00
_cell.angle_gamma   90.00
#
_symmetry.space_group_name_H-M   'P 1'
#
loop_
_entity.id
_entity.type
_entity.pdbx_description
1 polymer ?
#
loop_
_entity_poly.entity_id
_entity_poly.type
_entity_poly.pdbx_seq_one_letter_code
_entity_poly.pdbx_strand_id
1 'polypeptide(L)' 'MDKDNLFELDNFDSVEIVRRFIKDCQKENHIQQVAYSTYHDCLTQLCFNCQKIRTNLEDSK' A
#
# COMPACT_ATOMS: atom_id res chain seq x y z
N MET A 1 -10.25 -19.96 14.08
CA MET A 1 -10.02 -19.14 12.88
C MET A 1 -9.92 -17.72 13.39
N ASP A 2 -8.70 -17.27 13.58
CA ASP A 2 -8.36 -16.08 14.37
C ASP A 2 -8.89 -14.80 13.71
N LYS A 3 -9.40 -13.91 14.55
CA LYS A 3 -10.27 -12.78 14.20
C LYS A 3 -9.53 -11.50 13.80
N ASP A 4 -8.20 -11.49 13.71
CA ASP A 4 -7.44 -10.22 13.67
C ASP A 4 -6.36 -10.15 12.57
N ASN A 5 -6.66 -10.59 11.35
CA ASN A 5 -5.84 -10.23 10.17
C ASN A 5 -6.23 -8.85 9.62
N LEU A 6 -6.15 -7.82 10.47
CA LEU A 6 -6.41 -6.45 10.03
C LEU A 6 -5.12 -5.88 9.44
N PHE A 7 -5.16 -5.49 8.17
CA PHE A 7 -4.07 -4.71 7.59
C PHE A 7 -4.10 -3.29 8.17
N GLU A 8 -2.93 -2.76 8.54
CA GLU A 8 -2.78 -1.35 8.91
C GLU A 8 -2.78 -0.48 7.65
N LEU A 9 -3.49 0.64 7.68
CA LEU A 9 -3.50 1.61 6.58
C LEU A 9 -2.50 2.73 6.85
N ASP A 10 -1.49 2.86 6.00
CA ASP A 10 -0.63 4.04 5.93
C ASP A 10 -1.04 4.90 4.72
N ASN A 11 -1.45 6.14 4.95
CA ASN A 11 -1.72 7.12 3.89
C ASN A 11 -0.55 8.12 3.79
N PHE A 12 -0.14 8.45 2.57
CA PHE A 12 0.99 9.32 2.27
C PHE A 12 0.61 10.38 1.24
N ASP A 13 1.11 11.60 1.41
CA ASP A 13 0.82 12.70 0.48
C ASP A 13 1.54 12.57 -0.89
N SER A 14 2.35 11.53 -1.10
CA SER A 14 3.20 11.39 -2.28
C SER A 14 3.26 9.95 -2.80
N VAL A 15 3.03 9.80 -4.10
CA VAL A 15 3.14 8.53 -4.83
C VAL A 15 4.57 7.97 -4.78
N GLU A 16 5.59 8.84 -4.70
CA GLU A 16 7.00 8.47 -4.60
C GLU A 16 7.29 7.68 -3.33
N ILE A 17 6.63 8.03 -2.22
CA ILE A 17 6.75 7.32 -0.94
C ILE A 17 6.18 5.91 -1.07
N VAL A 18 4.99 5.76 -1.65
CA VAL A 18 4.37 4.44 -1.91
C VAL A 18 5.27 3.58 -2.83
N ARG A 19 5.82 4.18 -3.90
CA ARG A 19 6.76 3.51 -4.81
C ARG A 19 8.02 3.04 -4.11
N ARG A 20 8.53 3.79 -3.13
CA ARG A 20 9.69 3.36 -2.32
C ARG A 20 9.36 2.10 -1.53
N PHE A 21 8.22 2.06 -0.83
CA PHE A 21 7.81 0.86 -0.07
C PHE A 21 7.61 -0.37 -0.96
N ILE A 22 7.05 -0.19 -2.17
CA ILE A 22 6.92 -1.29 -3.15
C ILE A 22 8.30 -1.86 -3.50
N LYS A 23 9.27 -1.00 -3.83
CA LYS A 23 10.64 -1.39 -4.16
C LYS A 23 11.34 -2.07 -2.99
N ASP A 24 11.18 -1.55 -1.79
CA ASP A 24 11.80 -2.13 -0.58
C ASP A 24 11.16 -3.49 -0.25
N CYS A 25 9.83 -3.63 -0.35
CA CYS A 25 9.15 -4.92 -0.22
C CYS A 25 9.58 -5.93 -1.29
N GLN A 26 9.87 -5.48 -2.53
CA GLN A 26 10.36 -6.35 -3.59
C GLN A 26 11.77 -6.87 -3.30
N LYS A 27 12.67 -6.03 -2.74
CA LYS A 27 14.02 -6.46 -2.33
C LYS A 27 13.97 -7.55 -1.25
N GLU A 28 13.03 -7.43 -0.33
CA GLU A 28 12.79 -8.40 0.76
C GLU A 28 11.94 -9.61 0.33
N ASN A 29 11.61 -9.74 -0.97
CA ASN A 29 10.77 -10.81 -1.52
C ASN A 29 9.38 -10.93 -0.86
N HIS A 30 8.80 -9.82 -0.42
CA HIS A 30 7.46 -9.80 0.14
C HIS A 30 6.42 -10.10 -0.94
N ILE A 31 5.40 -10.88 -0.58
CA ILE A 31 4.20 -11.06 -1.37
C ILE A 31 3.40 -9.75 -1.24
N GLN A 32 3.18 -9.09 -2.37
CA GLN A 32 2.46 -7.82 -2.43
C GLN A 32 1.62 -7.72 -3.71
N GLN A 33 0.55 -6.94 -3.64
CA GLN A 33 -0.25 -6.49 -4.77
C GLN A 33 -0.14 -4.98 -4.88
N VAL A 34 -0.11 -4.48 -6.11
CA VAL A 34 -0.04 -3.04 -6.40
C VAL A 34 -1.15 -2.73 -7.39
N ALA A 35 -1.96 -1.73 -7.07
CA ALA A 35 -3.02 -1.21 -7.91
C ALA A 35 -2.83 0.29 -8.11
N TYR A 36 -3.11 0.75 -9.31
CA TYR A 36 -3.13 2.18 -9.62
C TYR A 36 -4.53 2.55 -10.07
N SER A 37 -5.15 3.51 -9.38
CA SER A 37 -6.46 4.04 -9.71
C SER A 37 -6.32 5.22 -10.65
N THR A 38 -6.84 5.10 -11.86
CA THR A 38 -6.88 6.19 -12.84
C THR A 38 -7.92 7.27 -12.49
N TYR A 39 -8.90 6.96 -11.64
CA TYR A 39 -9.92 7.92 -11.23
C TYR A 39 -9.41 8.92 -10.18
N HIS A 40 -8.59 8.42 -9.24
CA HIS A 40 -8.02 9.24 -8.16
C HIS A 40 -6.53 9.58 -8.36
N ASP A 41 -5.94 9.19 -9.50
CA ASP A 41 -4.50 9.30 -9.75
C ASP A 41 -3.64 8.80 -8.57
N CYS A 42 -4.02 7.64 -8.01
CA CYS A 42 -3.45 7.13 -6.76
C CYS A 42 -2.87 5.73 -6.93
N LEU A 43 -1.75 5.48 -6.25
CA LEU A 43 -1.09 4.20 -6.15
C LEU A 43 -1.35 3.59 -4.78
N THR A 44 -1.77 2.34 -4.77
CA THR A 44 -2.00 1.56 -3.55
C THR A 44 -1.19 0.27 -3.60
N GLN A 45 -0.48 -0.02 -2.53
CA GLN A 45 0.21 -1.27 -2.27
C GLN A 45 -0.52 -2.02 -1.15
N LEU A 46 -0.81 -3.30 -1.35
CA LEU A 46 -1.18 -4.26 -0.32
C LEU A 46 -0.01 -5.22 -0.12
N CYS A 47 0.59 -5.26 1.07
CA CYS A 47 1.72 -6.13 1.36
C CYS A 47 1.39 -7.12 2.47
N PHE A 48 1.33 -8.41 2.14
CA PHE A 48 0.91 -9.49 3.06
C PHE A 48 1.93 -9.74 4.17
N ASN A 49 3.22 -9.55 3.88
CA ASN A 49 4.29 -9.71 4.87
C ASN A 49 4.36 -8.54 5.85
N CYS A 50 4.18 -7.31 5.36
CA CYS A 50 4.11 -6.14 6.24
C CYS A 50 2.78 -6.05 6.99
N GLN A 51 1.74 -6.75 6.53
CA GLN A 51 0.35 -6.56 6.96
C GLN A 51 -0.09 -5.10 6.83
N LYS A 52 0.33 -4.44 5.74
CA LYS A 52 0.04 -3.02 5.47
C LYS A 52 -0.61 -2.78 4.13
N ILE A 53 -1.56 -1.85 4.13
CA ILE A 53 -2.05 -1.15 2.94
C ILE A 53 -1.37 0.22 2.93
N ARG A 54 -0.69 0.58 1.83
CA ARG A 54 -0.02 1.87 1.67
C ARG A 54 -0.60 2.57 0.46
N THR A 55 -1.07 3.80 0.61
CA THR A 55 -1.73 4.53 -0.47
C THR A 55 -1.35 6.00 -0.47
N ASN A 56 -1.46 6.65 -1.63
CA ASN A 56 -1.47 8.12 -1.73
C ASN A 56 -2.85 8.65 -2.14
N LEU A 57 -3.90 7.89 -1.85
CA LEU A 57 -5.27 8.33 -2.08
C LEU A 57 -5.57 9.52 -1.15
N GLU A 58 -5.75 10.70 -1.74
CA GLU A 58 -6.26 11.85 -1.01
C GLU A 58 -7.71 11.57 -0.56
N ASP A 59 -7.99 11.79 0.72
CA ASP A 59 -9.37 11.71 1.22
C ASP A 59 -10.21 12.73 0.44
N SER A 60 -11.21 12.22 -0.28
CA SER A 60 -12.18 13.05 -0.99
C SER A 60 -13.00 13.81 0.06
N LYS A 61 -12.62 15.06 0.36
CA LYS A 61 -13.42 15.96 1.19
C LYS A 61 -14.73 16.34 0.51
#